data_AF-A0A8H7ZDY5-F1
#
_entry.id   AF-A0A8H7ZDY5-F1
#
_cell.length_a   1.000
_cell.length_b   1.000
_cell.length_c   1.000
_cell.angle_alpha   90.00
_cell.angle_beta   90.00
_cell.angle_gamma   90.00
#
_symmetry.space_group_name_H-M   'P 1'
#
loop_
_entity.id
_entity.type
_entity.pdbx_description
1 polymer ?
#
loop_
_entity_poly.entity_id
_entity_poly.type
_entity_poly.pdbx_seq_one_letter_code
_entity_poly.pdbx_strand_id
1 'polypeptide(L)'
;MPPTKNAQSLEEIKDILRNYMKSQYRPYSTNDILLNLHNQIPKQKLGLGLASLVEENELLVKVVGKTSYYCYKMLVPKSNKAETALLNDIPKMEKMIAEIEVEMNGIISEPSNDAITQNLADAKEKIKALKDEQAKPNPNTLDSSELKLSLTQLRRVHKQYKGIVLQFPSCPQLAKQLQYTASDSSKIALWGTIGTAVAGPVSGAVVDRKGYTLSSSIGAILIILGYGGMKYQFDRQLNQIQLSCLWLFSIGLGSTFINSACLKCCAVSFPSIRGVATSLPLALYGLSALFYSVIASVFYTGRTSEFLGFVGVSIVAICVICFPSVYIADKEHKLRNASTFRNNQLTEDRHRAHSTDSKADLLKSYKFWMLFTILGALASLGQMYIYSVGYIIKSLVGLTISEQNLGSVATVDEIDVLIQQQQQLQVGMISIANCIGRILSGILGDIITQSFSMPRSWLLVVPAVGTTFCQLLTSSTEHYTNLPLNSFLVGLFYGFTFCLVPIIVGDIFGMENFSFNWGITCLAPIGPSYYFTSMFGQEYDLNSAKADPINSSTSQTTSMGCILGNKCYSDILGVTAGVGCVATILVVIFNFSDTLFKRRPKTLSLSDIRNKKLYIEKP
;
A
#
# COMPACT_ATOMS: atom_id res chain seq x y z
N MET A 1 -13.56 26.15 60.16
CA MET A 1 -14.78 25.91 59.35
C MET A 1 -14.39 26.00 57.88
N PRO A 2 -14.53 24.94 57.07
CA PRO A 2 -14.45 25.11 55.62
C PRO A 2 -15.70 25.88 55.14
N PRO A 3 -15.57 26.74 54.13
CA PRO A 3 -16.64 27.64 53.73
C PRO A 3 -17.82 26.85 53.16
N THR A 4 -19.01 27.28 53.56
CA THR A 4 -20.33 26.80 53.16
C THR A 4 -20.48 26.65 51.64
N LYS A 5 -20.79 25.43 51.19
CA LYS A 5 -21.30 25.13 49.84
C LYS A 5 -22.69 25.76 49.66
N ASN A 6 -22.80 27.07 49.42
CA ASN A 6 -24.00 27.81 49.01
C ASN A 6 -23.53 29.23 48.64
N ALA A 7 -23.75 29.84 47.47
CA ALA A 7 -24.65 29.57 46.37
C ALA A 7 -23.96 30.02 45.06
N GLN A 8 -23.58 29.08 44.18
CA GLN A 8 -23.20 29.44 42.81
C GLN A 8 -24.42 30.02 42.08
N SER A 9 -24.21 31.15 41.42
CA SER A 9 -25.23 31.79 40.58
C SER A 9 -25.48 30.94 39.32
N LEU A 10 -26.65 31.07 38.70
CA LEU A 10 -26.98 30.29 37.50
C LEU A 10 -26.01 30.59 36.34
N GLU A 11 -25.51 31.82 36.24
CA GLU A 11 -24.55 32.21 35.21
C GLU A 11 -23.15 31.62 35.42
N GLU A 12 -22.66 31.55 36.65
CA GLU A 12 -21.39 30.86 36.94
C GLU A 12 -21.46 29.37 36.57
N ILE A 13 -22.61 28.74 36.80
CA ILE A 13 -22.86 27.35 36.42
C ILE A 13 -22.88 27.20 34.90
N LYS A 14 -23.52 28.13 34.18
CA LYS A 14 -23.55 28.14 32.72
C LYS A 14 -22.16 28.34 32.12
N ASP A 15 -21.33 29.21 32.68
CA ASP A 15 -19.96 29.42 32.21
C ASP A 15 -19.06 28.21 32.40
N ILE A 16 -19.16 27.54 33.55
CA ILE A 16 -18.43 26.29 33.80
C ILE A 16 -18.86 25.21 32.80
N LEU A 17 -20.18 25.05 32.59
CA LEU A 17 -20.71 24.07 31.65
C LEU A 17 -20.35 24.40 30.20
N ARG A 18 -20.45 25.66 29.80
CA ARG A 18 -20.09 26.17 28.48
C ARG A 18 -18.62 25.90 28.18
N ASN A 19 -17.72 26.28 29.09
CA ASN A 19 -16.28 26.08 28.93
C ASN A 19 -15.91 24.58 28.90
N TYR A 20 -16.51 23.78 29.77
CA TYR A 20 -16.29 22.33 29.78
C TYR A 20 -16.78 21.69 28.46
N MET A 21 -18.03 21.92 28.06
CA MET A 21 -18.62 21.31 26.86
C MET A 21 -17.96 21.80 25.57
N LYS A 22 -17.52 23.06 25.53
CA LYS A 22 -16.72 23.63 24.43
C LYS A 22 -15.31 23.07 24.40
N SER A 23 -14.70 22.70 25.52
CA SER A 23 -13.36 22.06 25.49
C SER A 23 -13.41 20.62 24.97
N GLN A 24 -14.52 19.91 25.20
CA GLN A 24 -14.62 18.48 24.93
C GLN A 24 -15.22 18.15 23.56
N TYR A 25 -16.13 18.98 23.01
CA TYR A 25 -16.82 18.75 21.73
C TYR A 25 -17.35 17.31 21.53
N ARG A 26 -17.87 16.68 22.60
CA ARG A 26 -18.40 15.32 22.61
C ARG A 26 -19.76 15.25 23.33
N PRO A 27 -20.65 14.33 22.94
CA PRO A 27 -21.93 14.14 23.61
C PRO A 27 -21.72 13.43 24.96
N TYR A 28 -22.21 14.03 26.04
CA TYR A 28 -22.18 13.43 27.38
C TYR A 28 -23.59 13.38 27.99
N SER A 29 -23.86 12.37 28.80
CA SER A 29 -25.09 12.32 29.59
C SER A 29 -24.98 13.24 30.81
N THR A 30 -26.12 13.60 31.42
CA THR A 30 -26.13 14.39 32.66
C THR A 30 -25.29 13.76 33.78
N ASN A 31 -25.27 12.41 33.87
CA ASN A 31 -24.49 11.71 34.88
C ASN A 31 -22.98 11.75 34.58
N ASP A 32 -22.59 11.66 33.30
CA ASP A 32 -21.17 11.75 32.89
C ASP A 32 -20.63 13.16 33.18
N ILE A 33 -21.41 14.19 32.88
CA ILE A 33 -21.04 15.59 33.16
C ILE A 33 -20.87 15.80 34.67
N LEU A 34 -21.77 15.24 35.49
CA LEU A 34 -21.68 15.33 36.95
C LEU A 34 -20.41 14.65 37.50
N LEU A 35 -20.05 13.48 36.96
CA LEU A 35 -18.86 12.73 37.34
C LEU A 35 -17.58 13.44 36.89
N ASN A 36 -17.54 13.91 35.65
CA ASN A 36 -16.37 14.56 35.05
C ASN A 36 -16.09 15.94 35.66
N LEU A 37 -17.11 16.62 36.16
CA LEU A 37 -16.96 17.87 36.92
C LEU A 37 -16.73 17.62 38.41
N HIS A 38 -16.46 16.38 38.86
CA HIS A 38 -16.12 16.03 40.23
C HIS A 38 -17.05 16.65 41.30
N ASN A 39 -18.37 16.67 41.05
CA ASN A 39 -19.37 17.32 41.93
C ASN A 39 -19.12 18.81 42.22
N GLN A 40 -18.42 19.54 41.34
CA GLN A 40 -18.29 21.00 41.42
C GLN A 40 -19.64 21.72 41.28
N ILE A 41 -20.62 21.09 40.63
CA ILE A 41 -21.99 21.60 40.46
C ILE A 41 -22.99 20.63 41.11
N PRO A 42 -23.91 21.09 41.96
CA PRO A 42 -24.96 20.25 42.54
C PRO A 42 -25.88 19.68 41.46
N LYS A 43 -26.23 18.38 41.54
CA LYS A 43 -27.09 17.67 40.56
C LYS A 43 -28.41 18.39 40.26
N GLN A 44 -29.01 19.04 41.26
CA GLN A 44 -30.26 19.82 41.12
C GLN A 44 -30.08 21.07 40.24
N LYS A 45 -28.92 21.74 40.32
CA LYS A 45 -28.61 22.94 39.53
C LYS A 45 -27.99 22.61 38.16
N LEU A 46 -27.35 21.45 38.04
CA LEU A 46 -26.78 20.96 36.79
C LEU A 46 -27.86 20.79 35.70
N GLY A 47 -29.02 20.21 36.07
CA GLY A 47 -30.14 20.04 35.15
C GLY A 47 -30.70 21.38 34.64
N LEU A 48 -30.82 22.37 35.54
CA LEU A 48 -31.28 23.73 35.20
C LEU A 48 -30.27 24.47 34.30
N GLY A 49 -28.97 24.36 34.57
CA GLY A 49 -27.93 24.97 33.74
C GLY A 49 -27.85 24.37 32.34
N LEU A 50 -27.97 23.04 32.21
CA LEU A 50 -28.02 22.36 30.91
C LEU A 50 -29.30 22.71 30.14
N ALA A 51 -30.46 22.79 30.81
CA ALA A 51 -31.71 23.19 30.18
C ALA A 51 -31.66 24.64 29.68
N SER A 52 -31.11 25.56 30.48
CA SER A 52 -30.94 26.96 30.10
C SER A 52 -29.99 27.13 28.90
N LEU A 53 -28.86 26.41 28.84
CA LEU A 53 -27.96 26.46 27.67
C LEU A 53 -28.55 25.80 26.41
N VAL A 54 -29.50 24.87 26.56
CA VAL A 54 -30.28 24.33 25.44
C VAL A 54 -31.32 25.36 24.96
N GLU A 55 -31.99 26.07 25.88
CA GLU A 55 -32.90 27.18 25.53
C GLU A 55 -32.17 28.33 24.83
N GLU A 56 -30.93 28.62 25.23
CA GLU A 56 -30.05 29.60 24.57
C GLU A 56 -29.47 29.11 23.23
N ASN A 57 -29.82 27.87 22.83
CA ASN A 57 -29.40 27.24 21.58
C ASN A 57 -27.87 27.06 21.45
N GLU A 58 -27.16 27.05 22.57
CA GLU A 58 -25.71 26.78 22.65
C GLU A 58 -25.41 25.29 22.83
N LEU A 59 -26.35 24.50 23.35
CA LEU A 59 -26.25 23.04 23.47
C LEU A 59 -27.34 22.35 22.63
N LEU A 60 -26.95 21.28 21.93
CA LEU A 60 -27.86 20.31 21.32
C LEU A 60 -28.17 19.22 22.35
N VAL A 61 -29.46 18.92 22.55
CA VAL A 61 -29.92 17.81 23.36
C VAL A 61 -30.55 16.73 22.49
N LYS A 62 -30.18 15.46 22.71
CA LYS A 62 -30.87 14.31 22.12
C LYS A 62 -31.23 13.32 23.21
N VAL A 63 -32.51 12.98 23.30
CA VAL A 63 -33.02 11.99 24.23
C VAL A 63 -32.91 10.61 23.56
N VAL A 64 -32.23 9.67 24.22
CA VAL A 64 -32.15 8.28 23.79
C VAL A 64 -32.61 7.40 24.95
N GLY A 65 -33.81 6.83 24.82
CA GLY A 65 -34.47 6.13 25.92
C GLY A 65 -34.86 7.09 27.05
N LYS A 66 -34.46 6.79 28.30
CA LYS A 66 -34.70 7.65 29.47
C LYS A 66 -33.58 8.66 29.74
N THR A 67 -32.54 8.72 28.90
CA THR A 67 -31.32 9.50 29.15
C THR A 67 -31.14 10.59 28.08
N SER A 68 -30.87 11.81 28.53
CA SER A 68 -30.56 12.96 27.66
C SER A 68 -29.06 13.12 27.48
N TYR A 69 -28.61 13.27 26.23
CA TYR A 69 -27.24 13.57 25.86
C TYR A 69 -27.12 15.01 25.37
N TYR A 70 -26.12 15.74 25.87
CA TYR A 70 -25.89 17.15 25.57
C TYR A 70 -24.57 17.29 24.79
N CYS A 71 -24.53 18.18 23.79
CA CYS A 71 -23.34 18.47 23.00
C CYS A 71 -23.30 19.97 22.62
N TYR A 72 -22.12 20.58 22.56
CA TYR A 72 -21.99 22.01 22.23
C TYR A 72 -22.28 22.31 20.75
N LYS A 73 -23.16 23.27 20.49
CA LYS A 73 -23.58 23.73 19.16
C LYS A 73 -22.64 24.85 18.71
N MET A 74 -21.98 24.67 17.57
CA MET A 74 -21.18 25.73 16.94
C MET A 74 -22.15 26.76 16.35
N LEU A 75 -22.19 27.98 16.91
CA LEU A 75 -23.02 29.06 16.39
C LEU A 75 -22.49 29.56 15.04
N VAL A 76 -23.33 29.48 14.01
CA VAL A 76 -23.20 30.23 12.75
C VAL A 76 -24.08 31.49 12.89
N PRO A 77 -23.68 32.69 12.44
CA PRO A 77 -24.44 33.92 12.67
C PRO A 77 -25.84 33.86 12.02
N LYS A 78 -26.87 34.38 12.71
CA LYS A 78 -28.28 34.37 12.28
C LYS A 78 -28.56 35.31 11.09
N SER A 79 -29.39 34.84 10.15
CA SER A 79 -30.08 35.65 9.12
C SER A 79 -31.62 35.57 9.30
N ASN A 80 -32.34 36.52 8.71
CA ASN A 80 -33.61 37.11 9.17
C ASN A 80 -34.95 36.44 8.78
N LYS A 81 -35.98 36.86 9.52
CA LYS A 81 -37.45 36.59 9.56
C LYS A 81 -38.28 36.41 8.26
N ALA A 82 -37.70 36.22 7.07
CA ALA A 82 -38.46 36.09 5.82
C ALA A 82 -39.00 34.67 5.53
N GLU A 83 -38.47 33.64 6.20
CA GLU A 83 -38.75 32.22 5.88
C GLU A 83 -40.11 31.68 6.32
N THR A 84 -40.86 32.39 7.17
CA THR A 84 -42.09 31.86 7.77
C THR A 84 -43.29 31.78 6.83
N ALA A 85 -43.21 32.35 5.62
CA ALA A 85 -44.28 32.28 4.62
C ALA A 85 -44.11 31.11 3.63
N LEU A 86 -42.88 30.63 3.40
CA LEU A 86 -42.58 29.61 2.39
C LEU A 86 -42.91 28.17 2.82
N LEU A 87 -43.08 27.92 4.12
CA LEU A 87 -43.32 26.56 4.64
C LEU A 87 -44.70 25.98 4.28
N ASN A 88 -45.66 26.80 3.86
CA ASN A 88 -47.04 26.35 3.63
C ASN A 88 -47.29 25.76 2.23
N ASP A 89 -46.39 25.97 1.27
CA ASP A 89 -46.57 25.52 -0.12
C ASP A 89 -45.79 24.23 -0.47
N ILE A 90 -44.91 23.80 0.43
CA ILE A 90 -44.06 22.59 0.29
C ILE A 90 -44.90 21.30 0.09
N PRO A 91 -46.00 21.06 0.82
CA PRO A 91 -46.77 19.81 0.67
C PRO A 91 -47.51 19.72 -0.68
N LYS A 92 -47.80 20.85 -1.32
CA LYS A 92 -48.43 20.88 -2.65
C LYS A 92 -47.45 20.48 -3.75
N MET A 93 -46.19 20.89 -3.63
CA MET A 93 -45.15 20.57 -4.61
C MET A 93 -44.68 19.11 -4.51
N GLU A 94 -44.58 18.55 -3.30
CA GLU A 94 -44.24 17.13 -3.11
C GLU A 94 -45.27 16.20 -3.76
N LYS A 95 -46.55 16.58 -3.76
CA LYS A 95 -47.62 15.81 -4.41
C LYS A 95 -47.52 15.82 -5.94
N MET A 96 -47.13 16.94 -6.53
CA MET A 96 -46.92 17.05 -7.99
C MET A 96 -45.67 16.30 -8.46
N ILE A 97 -44.62 16.22 -7.63
CA ILE A 97 -43.41 15.45 -7.93
C ILE A 97 -43.71 13.94 -7.94
N ALA A 98 -44.50 13.46 -6.98
CA ALA A 98 -44.90 12.05 -6.93
C ALA A 98 -45.77 11.63 -8.13
N GLU A 99 -46.64 12.52 -8.64
CA GLU A 99 -47.42 12.27 -9.86
C GLU A 99 -46.53 12.17 -11.11
N ILE A 100 -45.48 13.00 -11.20
CA ILE A 100 -44.52 12.99 -12.33
C ILE A 100 -43.59 11.77 -12.29
N GLU A 101 -43.17 11.29 -11.11
CA GLU A 101 -42.36 10.08 -10.98
C GLU A 101 -43.13 8.80 -11.38
N VAL A 102 -44.44 8.77 -11.14
CA VAL A 102 -45.31 7.68 -11.61
C VAL A 102 -45.45 7.73 -13.13
N GLU A 103 -45.55 8.92 -13.72
CA GLU A 103 -45.57 9.11 -15.17
C GLU A 103 -44.23 8.71 -15.82
N MET A 104 -43.11 9.06 -15.19
CA MET A 104 -41.75 8.73 -15.67
C MET A 104 -41.48 7.22 -15.66
N ASN A 105 -41.92 6.51 -14.63
CA ASN A 105 -41.74 5.05 -14.55
C ASN A 105 -42.65 4.28 -15.52
N GLY A 106 -43.78 4.87 -15.95
CA GLY A 106 -44.61 4.31 -17.02
C GLY A 106 -43.98 4.42 -18.42
N ILE A 107 -43.03 5.35 -18.61
CA ILE A 107 -42.37 5.60 -19.90
C ILE A 107 -41.16 4.67 -20.12
N ILE A 108 -40.60 4.07 -19.07
CA ILE A 108 -39.41 3.20 -19.13
C ILE A 108 -39.73 1.80 -19.72
N SER A 109 -41.00 1.42 -19.88
CA SER A 109 -41.38 0.04 -20.23
C SER A 109 -41.44 -0.32 -21.71
N GLU A 110 -41.19 0.57 -22.69
CA GLU A 110 -41.13 0.17 -24.10
C GLU A 110 -40.05 0.93 -24.90
N PRO A 111 -39.24 0.25 -25.74
CA PRO A 111 -38.09 0.89 -26.39
C PRO A 111 -38.46 1.46 -27.76
N SER A 112 -38.12 2.73 -28.03
CA SER A 112 -37.68 3.19 -29.36
C SER A 112 -37.05 4.59 -29.31
N ASN A 113 -36.04 4.79 -30.15
CA ASN A 113 -34.94 5.75 -29.97
C ASN A 113 -35.09 7.12 -30.67
N ASP A 114 -36.26 7.52 -31.16
CA ASP A 114 -36.40 8.80 -31.88
C ASP A 114 -37.14 9.90 -31.10
N ALA A 115 -37.94 9.54 -30.09
CA ALA A 115 -38.61 10.52 -29.22
C ALA A 115 -37.68 11.10 -28.14
N ILE A 116 -36.63 10.37 -27.75
CA ILE A 116 -35.67 10.76 -26.70
C ILE A 116 -34.80 11.92 -27.18
N THR A 117 -34.38 11.91 -28.44
CA THR A 117 -33.54 12.95 -29.04
C THR A 117 -34.27 14.28 -29.20
N GLN A 118 -35.57 14.23 -29.50
CA GLN A 118 -36.40 15.43 -29.65
C GLN A 118 -36.76 16.04 -28.29
N ASN A 119 -37.13 15.20 -27.30
CA ASN A 119 -37.39 15.66 -25.93
C ASN A 119 -36.14 16.18 -25.22
N LEU A 120 -34.96 15.66 -25.54
CA LEU A 120 -33.67 16.13 -25.00
C LEU A 120 -33.20 17.44 -25.65
N ALA A 121 -33.65 17.73 -26.88
CA ALA A 121 -33.44 19.03 -27.53
C ALA A 121 -34.36 20.11 -26.91
N ASP A 122 -35.64 19.81 -26.73
CA ASP A 122 -36.61 20.72 -26.10
C ASP A 122 -36.27 21.00 -24.62
N ALA A 123 -35.76 19.99 -23.89
CA ALA A 123 -35.28 20.17 -22.52
C ALA A 123 -34.00 21.02 -22.46
N LYS A 124 -33.08 20.88 -23.43
CA LYS A 124 -31.88 21.72 -23.52
C LYS A 124 -32.22 23.18 -23.88
N GLU A 125 -33.23 23.40 -24.72
CA GLU A 125 -33.68 24.73 -25.09
C GLU A 125 -34.39 25.43 -23.92
N LYS A 126 -35.21 24.71 -23.15
CA LYS A 126 -35.79 25.20 -21.88
C LYS A 126 -34.73 25.51 -20.83
N ILE A 127 -33.68 24.69 -20.71
CA ILE A 127 -32.55 24.96 -19.80
C ILE A 127 -31.74 26.17 -20.26
N LYS A 128 -31.61 26.41 -21.56
CA LYS A 128 -30.93 27.59 -22.11
C LYS A 128 -31.75 28.86 -21.87
N ALA A 129 -33.07 28.82 -22.08
CA ALA A 129 -33.98 29.92 -21.77
C ALA A 129 -33.97 30.28 -20.28
N LEU A 130 -33.93 29.28 -19.39
CA LEU A 130 -33.83 29.48 -17.93
C LEU A 130 -32.45 30.03 -17.48
N LYS A 131 -31.37 29.70 -18.20
CA LYS A 131 -30.03 30.26 -17.96
C LYS A 131 -29.90 31.71 -18.45
N ASP A 132 -30.54 32.04 -19.57
CA ASP A 132 -30.58 33.40 -20.11
C ASP A 132 -31.48 34.32 -19.25
N GLU A 133 -32.50 33.77 -18.58
CA GLU A 133 -33.25 34.48 -17.52
C GLU A 133 -32.42 34.72 -16.25
N GLN A 134 -31.47 33.83 -15.93
CA GLN A 134 -30.49 33.99 -14.84
C GLN A 134 -29.43 35.07 -15.12
N ALA A 135 -29.29 35.55 -16.36
CA ALA A 135 -28.33 36.59 -16.74
C ALA A 135 -28.83 38.03 -16.48
N LYS A 136 -30.06 38.21 -15.99
CA LYS A 136 -30.52 39.51 -15.45
C LYS A 136 -30.19 39.60 -13.96
N PRO A 137 -29.57 40.70 -13.51
CA PRO A 137 -29.00 40.78 -12.17
C PRO A 137 -30.12 40.95 -11.15
N ASN A 138 -30.47 39.88 -10.45
CA ASN A 138 -31.14 39.97 -9.16
C ASN A 138 -30.63 38.86 -8.25
N PRO A 139 -30.12 39.18 -7.04
CA PRO A 139 -29.43 38.22 -6.21
C PRO A 139 -30.43 37.43 -5.36
N ASN A 140 -30.46 36.11 -5.52
CA ASN A 140 -30.56 35.09 -4.47
C ASN A 140 -31.31 33.81 -4.87
N THR A 141 -30.73 32.70 -4.40
CA THR A 141 -31.30 31.38 -4.04
C THR A 141 -31.64 30.36 -5.14
N LEU A 142 -30.76 29.36 -5.28
CA LEU A 142 -31.14 27.94 -5.35
C LEU A 142 -30.08 27.07 -4.64
N ASP A 143 -30.53 26.17 -3.77
CA ASP A 143 -29.88 25.55 -2.60
C ASP A 143 -29.30 24.16 -2.95
N SER A 144 -27.98 23.86 -2.94
CA SER A 144 -27.01 23.64 -1.85
C SER A 144 -27.27 22.48 -0.86
N SER A 145 -28.49 21.96 -0.74
CA SER A 145 -28.87 21.05 0.36
C SER A 145 -28.91 19.56 -0.02
N GLU A 146 -29.30 19.18 -1.24
CA GLU A 146 -29.18 17.78 -1.73
C GLU A 146 -27.71 17.35 -1.90
N LEU A 147 -26.85 18.29 -2.31
CA LEU A 147 -25.40 18.05 -2.41
C LEU A 147 -24.78 17.83 -1.00
N LYS A 148 -25.25 18.59 0.00
CA LYS A 148 -24.78 18.47 1.40
C LYS A 148 -25.25 17.17 2.05
N LEU A 149 -26.46 16.68 1.75
CA LEU A 149 -26.96 15.41 2.32
C LEU A 149 -26.15 14.22 1.78
N SER A 150 -25.86 14.22 0.47
CA SER A 150 -25.01 13.24 -0.20
C SER A 150 -23.57 13.24 0.33
N LEU A 151 -22.97 14.43 0.51
CA LEU A 151 -21.65 14.61 1.13
C LEU A 151 -21.60 14.16 2.59
N THR A 152 -22.71 14.28 3.34
CA THR A 152 -22.77 13.88 4.75
C THR A 152 -22.87 12.36 4.91
N GLN A 153 -23.56 11.67 4.00
CA GLN A 153 -23.53 10.20 3.92
C GLN A 153 -22.14 9.69 3.52
N LEU A 154 -21.48 10.33 2.55
CA LEU A 154 -20.09 10.05 2.17
C LEU A 154 -19.11 10.24 3.34
N ARG A 155 -19.27 11.29 4.17
CA ARG A 155 -18.46 11.52 5.38
C ARG A 155 -18.66 10.46 6.47
N ARG A 156 -19.84 9.86 6.59
CA ARG A 156 -20.09 8.75 7.54
C ARG A 156 -19.41 7.46 7.11
N VAL A 157 -19.48 7.13 5.81
CA VAL A 157 -18.74 6.00 5.23
C VAL A 157 -17.23 6.24 5.34
N HIS A 158 -16.76 7.47 5.08
CA HIS A 158 -15.37 7.89 5.25
C HIS A 158 -14.87 7.65 6.69
N LYS A 159 -15.62 8.06 7.74
CA LYS A 159 -15.19 7.89 9.14
C LYS A 159 -15.01 6.40 9.53
N GLN A 160 -15.76 5.51 8.90
CA GLN A 160 -15.69 4.07 9.11
C GLN A 160 -14.51 3.43 8.35
N TYR A 161 -14.16 3.95 7.16
CA TYR A 161 -13.00 3.51 6.37
C TYR A 161 -11.66 4.11 6.83
N LYS A 162 -11.68 5.27 7.49
CA LYS A 162 -10.49 5.98 8.02
C LYS A 162 -9.70 5.17 9.06
N GLY A 163 -10.32 4.17 9.70
CA GLY A 163 -9.66 3.27 10.65
C GLY A 163 -8.98 2.05 10.03
N ILE A 164 -9.29 1.70 8.77
CA ILE A 164 -8.89 0.44 8.16
C ILE A 164 -7.81 0.64 7.06
N VAL A 165 -7.78 1.81 6.41
CA VAL A 165 -7.00 2.01 5.16
C VAL A 165 -5.77 2.94 5.33
N LEU A 166 -5.61 3.61 6.47
CA LEU A 166 -4.69 4.76 6.62
C LEU A 166 -3.28 4.45 7.13
N GLN A 167 -2.80 3.21 7.02
CA GLN A 167 -1.56 2.81 7.70
C GLN A 167 -0.55 2.16 6.73
N PHE A 168 -0.02 3.00 5.82
CA PHE A 168 1.38 3.11 5.31
C PHE A 168 1.33 3.74 3.90
N PRO A 169 2.15 4.78 3.59
CA PRO A 169 3.57 4.90 3.94
C PRO A 169 3.86 5.92 5.04
N SER A 170 4.73 5.53 5.98
CA SER A 170 5.48 6.38 6.90
C SER A 170 4.66 7.27 7.85
N CYS A 171 3.93 6.61 8.76
CA CYS A 171 3.69 7.04 10.15
C CYS A 171 3.44 8.56 10.33
N PRO A 172 2.30 9.09 9.85
CA PRO A 172 1.97 10.51 9.97
C PRO A 172 2.01 11.01 11.42
N GLN A 173 1.81 10.13 12.42
CA GLN A 173 1.98 10.48 13.83
C GLN A 173 3.45 10.68 14.26
N LEU A 174 4.37 9.84 13.78
CA LEU A 174 5.82 9.96 14.05
C LEU A 174 6.38 11.21 13.37
N ALA A 175 6.05 11.42 12.10
CA ALA A 175 6.45 12.61 11.36
C ALA A 175 5.89 13.89 11.99
N LYS A 176 4.62 13.87 12.45
CA LYS A 176 4.00 15.02 13.13
C LYS A 176 4.62 15.34 14.49
N GLN A 177 5.00 14.34 15.28
CA GLN A 177 5.65 14.58 16.57
C GLN A 177 7.11 15.03 16.44
N LEU A 178 7.87 14.46 15.51
CA LEU A 178 9.27 14.83 15.27
C LEU A 178 9.42 16.05 14.35
N GLN A 179 8.31 16.63 13.88
CA GLN A 179 8.24 17.74 12.92
C GLN A 179 8.99 17.47 11.61
N TYR A 180 8.91 16.23 11.11
CA TYR A 180 9.50 15.86 9.83
C TYR A 180 8.66 16.34 8.66
N THR A 181 9.33 16.86 7.64
CA THR A 181 8.69 17.18 6.36
C THR A 181 8.37 15.88 5.60
N ALA A 182 7.50 15.99 4.58
CA ALA A 182 7.23 14.87 3.68
C ALA A 182 8.52 14.37 2.99
N SER A 183 9.41 15.29 2.59
CA SER A 183 10.70 14.97 1.98
C SER A 183 11.61 14.20 2.94
N ASP A 184 11.62 14.54 4.23
CA ASP A 184 12.42 13.82 5.23
C ASP A 184 11.88 12.41 5.49
N SER A 185 10.56 12.25 5.51
CA SER A 185 9.91 10.94 5.63
C SER A 185 10.23 10.02 4.44
N SER A 186 10.29 10.58 3.23
CA SER A 186 10.71 9.85 2.02
C SER A 186 12.19 9.46 2.06
N LYS A 187 13.08 10.36 2.54
CA LYS A 187 14.50 10.04 2.75
C LYS A 187 14.66 8.91 3.77
N ILE A 188 13.95 8.95 4.89
CA ILE A 188 13.99 7.92 5.94
C ILE A 188 13.53 6.56 5.37
N ALA A 189 12.45 6.53 4.59
CA ALA A 189 11.97 5.31 3.94
C ALA A 189 12.98 4.73 2.95
N LEU A 190 13.65 5.58 2.16
CA LEU A 190 14.68 5.18 1.21
C LEU A 190 15.84 4.44 1.89
N TRP A 191 16.29 4.90 3.06
CA TRP A 191 17.35 4.23 3.82
C TRP A 191 16.97 2.82 4.27
N GLY A 192 15.69 2.56 4.54
CA GLY A 192 15.20 1.19 4.77
C GLY A 192 15.39 0.29 3.55
N THR A 193 15.02 0.78 2.37
CA THR A 193 15.22 0.06 1.10
C THR A 193 16.71 -0.15 0.79
N ILE A 194 17.57 0.85 1.01
CA ILE A 194 19.02 0.71 0.85
C ILE A 194 19.57 -0.36 1.80
N GLY A 195 19.09 -0.40 3.05
CA GLY A 195 19.43 -1.47 4.00
C GLY A 195 19.10 -2.85 3.44
N THR A 196 17.90 -3.03 2.87
CA THR A 196 17.53 -4.32 2.29
C THR A 196 18.42 -4.73 1.11
N ALA A 197 18.79 -3.78 0.25
CA ALA A 197 19.63 -4.00 -0.93
C ALA A 197 21.06 -4.39 -0.54
N VAL A 198 21.69 -3.62 0.35
CA VAL A 198 23.07 -3.86 0.81
C VAL A 198 23.18 -5.19 1.57
N ALA A 199 22.16 -5.53 2.38
CA ALA A 199 22.14 -6.80 3.10
C ALA A 199 22.01 -8.03 2.18
N GLY A 200 21.55 -7.91 0.94
CA GLY A 200 21.27 -9.06 0.07
C GLY A 200 22.46 -10.03 -0.04
N PRO A 201 23.58 -9.63 -0.65
CA PRO A 201 24.76 -10.49 -0.79
C PRO A 201 25.39 -10.89 0.56
N VAL A 202 25.41 -9.97 1.53
CA VAL A 202 26.04 -10.20 2.84
C VAL A 202 25.27 -11.24 3.65
N SER A 203 23.95 -11.08 3.77
CA SER A 203 23.09 -12.05 4.44
C SER A 203 23.14 -13.41 3.76
N GLY A 204 23.14 -13.43 2.43
CA GLY A 204 23.24 -14.66 1.66
C GLY A 204 24.53 -15.44 1.97
N ALA A 205 25.67 -14.74 2.00
CA ALA A 205 26.94 -15.35 2.36
C ALA A 205 26.98 -15.87 3.81
N VAL A 206 26.30 -15.21 4.75
CA VAL A 206 26.21 -15.64 6.15
C VAL A 206 25.34 -16.89 6.27
N VAL A 207 24.17 -16.90 5.63
CA VAL A 207 23.26 -18.06 5.60
C VAL A 207 23.96 -19.28 5.01
N ASP A 208 24.63 -19.11 3.87
CA ASP A 208 25.27 -20.21 3.15
C ASP A 208 26.47 -20.80 3.93
N ARG A 209 27.24 -19.97 4.65
CA ARG A 209 28.47 -20.41 5.34
C ARG A 209 28.27 -20.80 6.80
N LYS A 210 27.45 -20.05 7.54
CA LYS A 210 27.34 -20.17 9.00
C LYS A 210 26.02 -20.80 9.45
N GLY A 211 25.04 -20.89 8.56
CA GLY A 211 23.75 -21.52 8.81
C GLY A 211 22.63 -20.54 9.13
N TYR A 212 21.43 -21.08 9.32
CA TYR A 212 20.19 -20.31 9.46
C TYR A 212 20.11 -19.58 10.80
N THR A 213 20.47 -20.28 11.88
CA THR A 213 20.34 -19.78 13.26
C THR A 213 21.09 -18.47 13.46
N LEU A 214 22.34 -18.39 12.99
CA LEU A 214 23.15 -17.18 13.15
C LEU A 214 22.59 -16.01 12.33
N SER A 215 22.16 -16.26 11.08
CA SER A 215 21.56 -15.23 10.24
C SER A 215 20.30 -14.66 10.87
N SER A 216 19.40 -15.52 11.36
CA SER A 216 18.17 -15.11 12.03
C SER A 216 18.44 -14.34 13.32
N SER A 217 19.43 -14.73 14.13
CA SER A 217 19.81 -14.01 15.34
C SER A 217 20.37 -12.62 15.04
N ILE A 218 21.24 -12.48 14.02
CA ILE A 218 21.75 -11.17 13.58
C ILE A 218 20.59 -10.27 13.14
N GLY A 219 19.69 -10.81 12.31
CA GLY A 219 18.54 -10.05 11.83
C GLY A 219 17.59 -9.62 12.94
N ALA A 220 17.32 -10.50 13.91
CA ALA A 220 16.49 -10.20 15.06
C ALA A 220 17.08 -9.08 15.92
N ILE A 221 18.38 -9.14 16.24
CA ILE A 221 19.06 -8.11 17.03
C ILE A 221 18.97 -6.75 16.32
N LEU A 222 19.21 -6.71 15.00
CA LEU A 222 19.13 -5.47 14.22
C LEU A 222 17.72 -4.87 14.23
N ILE A 223 16.68 -5.70 14.05
CA ILE A 223 15.28 -5.23 14.08
C ILE A 223 14.90 -4.73 15.49
N ILE A 224 15.28 -5.45 16.55
CA ILE A 224 14.99 -5.06 17.94
C ILE A 224 15.67 -3.73 18.27
N LEU A 225 16.95 -3.57 17.91
CA LEU A 225 17.68 -2.32 18.10
C LEU A 225 17.08 -1.19 17.27
N GLY A 226 16.65 -1.47 16.03
CA GLY A 226 15.99 -0.51 15.16
C GLY A 226 14.68 0.03 15.75
N TYR A 227 13.72 -0.84 16.07
CA TYR A 227 12.44 -0.41 16.65
C TYR A 227 12.59 0.15 18.07
N GLY A 228 13.50 -0.41 18.88
CA GLY A 228 13.83 0.12 20.20
C GLY A 228 14.45 1.53 20.13
N GLY A 229 15.35 1.74 19.17
CA GLY A 229 15.95 3.04 18.87
C GLY A 229 14.93 4.06 18.38
N MET A 230 14.00 3.65 17.49
CA MET A 230 12.89 4.51 17.05
C MET A 230 11.95 4.88 18.20
N LYS A 231 11.62 3.92 19.08
CA LYS A 231 10.83 4.22 20.28
C LYS A 231 11.54 5.23 21.18
N TYR A 232 12.83 5.01 21.46
CA TYR A 232 13.63 5.93 22.26
C TYR A 232 13.67 7.34 21.65
N GLN A 233 13.85 7.42 20.33
CA GLN A 233 13.83 8.67 19.59
C GLN A 233 12.48 9.39 19.69
N PHE A 234 11.37 8.64 19.59
CA PHE A 234 10.02 9.15 19.73
C PHE A 234 9.75 9.67 21.15
N ASP A 235 10.11 8.90 22.19
CA ASP A 235 9.90 9.27 23.60
C ASP A 235 10.67 10.53 24.01
N ARG A 236 11.88 10.70 23.46
CA ARG A 236 12.77 11.84 23.75
C ARG A 236 12.60 13.02 22.79
N GLN A 237 11.70 12.91 21.81
CA GLN A 237 11.46 13.94 20.77
C GLN A 237 12.75 14.41 20.08
N LEU A 238 13.69 13.49 19.82
CA LEU A 238 14.96 13.83 19.18
C LEU A 238 14.75 14.04 17.67
N ASN A 239 14.70 15.31 17.26
CA ASN A 239 14.58 15.70 15.86
C ASN A 239 15.94 15.59 15.13
N GLN A 240 16.38 14.35 14.87
CA GLN A 240 17.58 14.05 14.08
C GLN A 240 17.25 13.07 12.96
N ILE A 241 17.21 13.58 11.74
CA ILE A 241 16.86 12.78 10.55
C ILE A 241 17.88 11.66 10.32
N GLN A 242 19.18 11.92 10.51
CA GLN A 242 20.21 10.89 10.32
C GLN A 242 20.00 9.68 11.23
N LEU A 243 19.53 9.92 12.46
CA LEU A 243 19.28 8.85 13.42
C LEU A 243 18.09 7.98 12.98
N SER A 244 17.00 8.59 12.49
CA SER A 244 15.88 7.84 11.91
C SER A 244 16.27 7.05 10.67
N CYS A 245 17.11 7.63 9.80
CA CYS A 245 17.67 6.93 8.65
C CYS A 245 18.50 5.71 9.07
N LEU A 246 19.34 5.85 10.11
CA LEU A 246 20.15 4.76 10.64
C LEU A 246 19.28 3.61 11.19
N TRP A 247 18.22 3.93 11.94
CA TRP A 247 17.32 2.91 12.48
C TRP A 247 16.54 2.18 11.38
N LEU A 248 16.01 2.90 10.38
CA LEU A 248 15.34 2.26 9.24
C LEU A 248 16.29 1.42 8.40
N PHE A 249 17.52 1.90 8.20
CA PHE A 249 18.58 1.12 7.55
C PHE A 249 18.87 -0.18 8.31
N SER A 250 18.96 -0.11 9.65
CA SER A 250 19.14 -1.29 10.51
C SER A 250 17.98 -2.29 10.42
N ILE A 251 16.73 -1.80 10.42
CA ILE A 251 15.53 -2.64 10.25
C ILE A 251 15.55 -3.32 8.87
N GLY A 252 15.88 -2.57 7.81
CA GLY A 252 16.00 -3.09 6.45
C GLY A 252 17.12 -4.12 6.29
N LEU A 253 18.27 -3.92 6.94
CA LEU A 253 19.32 -4.93 7.00
C LEU A 253 18.78 -6.20 7.69
N GLY A 254 18.19 -6.05 8.88
CA GLY A 254 17.77 -7.18 9.69
C GLY A 254 16.65 -8.01 9.06
N SER A 255 15.70 -7.37 8.37
CA SER A 255 14.64 -8.07 7.64
C SER A 255 15.19 -8.94 6.51
N THR A 256 16.19 -8.47 5.77
CA THR A 256 16.85 -9.26 4.72
C THR A 256 17.61 -10.45 5.29
N PHE A 257 18.27 -10.33 6.45
CA PHE A 257 18.94 -11.47 7.12
C PHE A 257 17.97 -12.60 7.48
N ILE A 258 16.80 -12.26 8.04
CA ILE A 258 15.76 -13.24 8.38
C ILE A 258 15.14 -13.82 7.10
N ASN A 259 14.85 -12.97 6.10
CA ASN A 259 14.24 -13.40 4.84
C ASN A 259 15.15 -14.39 4.07
N SER A 260 16.44 -14.10 3.96
CA SER A 260 17.42 -14.98 3.31
C SER A 260 17.53 -16.34 4.01
N ALA A 261 17.49 -16.35 5.35
CA ALA A 261 17.52 -17.59 6.14
C ALA A 261 16.24 -18.42 5.95
N CYS A 262 15.08 -17.75 6.00
CA CYS A 262 13.77 -18.36 5.81
C CYS A 262 13.64 -19.00 4.42
N LEU A 263 13.97 -18.25 3.35
CA LEU A 263 13.90 -18.73 1.97
C LEU A 263 14.73 -20.00 1.77
N LYS A 264 16.01 -20.00 2.21
CA LYS A 264 16.86 -21.18 2.05
C LYS A 264 16.39 -22.35 2.91
N CYS A 265 16.03 -22.10 4.17
CA CYS A 265 15.54 -23.14 5.06
C CYS A 265 14.32 -23.85 4.46
N CYS A 266 13.30 -23.11 4.03
CA CYS A 266 12.10 -23.68 3.43
C CYS A 266 12.39 -24.46 2.13
N ALA A 267 13.24 -23.90 1.25
CA ALA A 267 13.61 -24.54 0.00
C ALA A 267 14.37 -25.87 0.20
N VAL A 268 15.24 -25.95 1.21
CA VAL A 268 16.04 -27.14 1.49
C VAL A 268 15.26 -28.18 2.31
N SER A 269 14.40 -27.74 3.24
CA SER A 269 13.56 -28.62 4.04
C SER A 269 12.49 -29.34 3.22
N PHE A 270 11.93 -28.69 2.20
CA PHE A 270 10.83 -29.24 1.40
C PHE A 270 11.20 -29.33 -0.10
N PRO A 271 12.09 -30.25 -0.50
CA PRO A 271 12.63 -30.31 -1.86
C PRO A 271 11.61 -30.70 -2.94
N SER A 272 10.55 -31.41 -2.59
CA SER A 272 9.48 -31.83 -3.53
C SER A 272 8.52 -30.67 -3.86
N ILE A 273 8.17 -29.85 -2.87
CA ILE A 273 7.22 -28.73 -2.97
C ILE A 273 7.93 -27.39 -2.71
N ARG A 274 9.10 -27.22 -3.34
CA ARG A 274 9.96 -26.04 -3.13
C ARG A 274 9.25 -24.73 -3.43
N GLY A 275 8.38 -24.70 -4.43
CA GLY A 275 7.64 -23.51 -4.82
C GLY A 275 6.70 -23.04 -3.71
N VAL A 276 5.80 -23.90 -3.25
CA VAL A 276 4.83 -23.57 -2.19
C VAL A 276 5.53 -23.30 -0.85
N ALA A 277 6.53 -24.11 -0.49
CA ALA A 277 7.23 -23.98 0.77
C ALA A 277 7.97 -22.64 0.91
N THR A 278 8.50 -22.09 -0.19
CA THR A 278 9.17 -20.78 -0.20
C THR A 278 8.22 -19.62 -0.41
N SER A 279 7.15 -19.80 -1.20
CA SER A 279 6.23 -18.72 -1.55
C SER A 279 5.34 -18.29 -0.38
N LEU A 280 4.91 -19.24 0.46
CA LEU A 280 4.00 -18.94 1.57
C LEU A 280 4.63 -18.00 2.62
N PRO A 281 5.85 -18.25 3.16
CA PRO A 281 6.51 -17.29 4.04
C PRO A 281 6.78 -15.94 3.37
N LEU A 282 7.14 -15.94 2.08
CA LEU A 282 7.40 -14.71 1.35
C LEU A 282 6.12 -13.88 1.15
N ALA A 283 4.97 -14.53 0.92
CA ALA A 283 3.66 -13.88 0.86
C ALA A 283 3.27 -13.27 2.21
N LEU A 284 3.45 -14.02 3.30
CA LEU A 284 3.18 -13.56 4.66
C LEU A 284 4.11 -12.41 5.09
N TYR A 285 5.37 -12.41 4.65
CA TYR A 285 6.29 -11.29 4.83
C TYR A 285 5.72 -10.00 4.24
N GLY A 286 5.12 -10.07 3.03
CA GLY A 286 4.44 -8.93 2.40
C GLY A 286 3.13 -8.52 3.09
N LEU A 287 2.40 -9.47 3.67
CA LEU A 287 1.14 -9.22 4.39
C LEU A 287 1.34 -8.67 5.81
N SER A 288 2.52 -8.87 6.40
CA SER A 288 2.82 -8.54 7.80
C SER A 288 2.51 -7.09 8.18
N ALA A 289 2.71 -6.13 7.26
CA ALA A 289 2.40 -4.73 7.49
C ALA A 289 0.89 -4.51 7.77
N LEU A 290 0.01 -5.17 7.02
CA LEU A 290 -1.45 -5.08 7.25
C LEU A 290 -1.84 -5.67 8.61
N PHE A 291 -1.21 -6.78 9.00
CA PHE A 291 -1.44 -7.39 10.31
C PHE A 291 -1.06 -6.44 11.47
N TYR A 292 0.14 -5.85 11.41
CA TYR A 292 0.57 -4.87 12.41
C TYR A 292 -0.26 -3.58 12.39
N SER A 293 -0.74 -3.15 11.22
CA SER A 293 -1.61 -1.99 11.08
C SER A 293 -2.98 -2.19 11.74
N VAL A 294 -3.59 -3.38 11.60
CA VAL A 294 -4.84 -3.72 12.32
C VAL A 294 -4.61 -3.74 13.82
N ILE A 295 -3.49 -4.29 14.29
CA ILE A 295 -3.15 -4.26 15.72
C ILE A 295 -2.97 -2.82 16.20
N ALA A 296 -2.29 -1.97 15.43
CA ALA A 296 -2.09 -0.57 15.77
C ALA A 296 -3.43 0.17 15.88
N SER A 297 -4.36 -0.06 14.94
CA SER A 297 -5.64 0.63 14.88
C SER A 297 -6.66 0.14 15.90
N VAL A 298 -6.56 -1.12 16.36
CA VAL A 298 -7.45 -1.67 17.38
C VAL A 298 -6.91 -1.40 18.78
N PHE A 299 -5.62 -1.66 19.03
CA PHE A 299 -5.06 -1.68 20.38
C PHE A 299 -4.26 -0.42 20.74
N TYR A 300 -3.64 0.26 19.77
CA TYR A 300 -2.69 1.35 20.01
C TYR A 300 -3.09 2.69 19.38
N THR A 301 -4.38 2.98 19.32
CA THR A 301 -4.89 4.26 18.77
C THR A 301 -4.30 5.45 19.53
N GLY A 302 -3.57 6.32 18.81
CA GLY A 302 -2.92 7.50 19.39
C GLY A 302 -1.70 7.23 20.28
N ARG A 303 -1.30 5.95 20.48
CA ARG A 303 -0.18 5.55 21.35
C ARG A 303 0.98 4.96 20.53
N THR A 304 1.60 5.80 19.70
CA THR A 304 2.65 5.36 18.75
C THR A 304 3.92 4.84 19.44
N SER A 305 4.32 5.41 20.58
CA SER A 305 5.47 4.90 21.36
C SER A 305 5.28 3.45 21.80
N GLU A 306 4.11 3.16 22.40
CA GLU A 306 3.77 1.82 22.89
C GLU A 306 3.71 0.83 21.73
N PHE A 307 3.16 1.25 20.59
CA PHE A 307 3.15 0.44 19.38
C PHE A 307 4.55 0.11 18.86
N LEU A 308 5.46 1.09 18.80
CA LEU A 308 6.87 0.84 18.40
C LEU A 308 7.55 -0.13 19.35
N GLY A 309 7.29 0.00 20.66
CA GLY A 309 7.77 -0.95 21.67
C GLY A 309 7.19 -2.36 21.48
N PHE A 310 5.88 -2.46 21.21
CA PHE A 310 5.21 -3.72 20.93
C PHE A 310 5.82 -4.43 19.72
N VAL A 311 6.09 -3.71 18.62
CA VAL A 311 6.72 -4.29 17.42
C VAL A 311 8.14 -4.78 17.73
N GLY A 312 8.92 -4.06 18.53
CA GLY A 312 10.25 -4.52 18.96
C GLY A 312 10.18 -5.79 19.83
N VAL A 313 9.26 -5.83 20.79
CA VAL A 313 9.09 -6.96 21.73
C VAL A 313 8.48 -8.19 21.04
N SER A 314 7.57 -8.01 20.08
CA SER A 314 6.97 -9.13 19.35
C SER A 314 8.01 -9.96 18.62
N ILE A 315 9.07 -9.33 18.09
CA ILE A 315 10.19 -10.03 17.45
C ILE A 315 10.93 -10.93 18.44
N VAL A 316 11.12 -10.50 19.69
CA VAL A 316 11.72 -11.35 20.74
C VAL A 316 10.87 -12.59 20.97
N ALA A 317 9.55 -12.42 21.12
CA ALA A 317 8.62 -13.53 21.31
C ALA A 317 8.64 -14.50 20.12
N ILE A 318 8.61 -13.98 18.89
CA ILE A 318 8.69 -14.77 17.66
C ILE A 318 10.00 -15.54 17.60
N CYS A 319 11.13 -14.91 17.92
CA CYS A 319 12.43 -15.58 17.95
C CYS A 319 12.48 -16.72 18.97
N VAL A 320 11.95 -16.51 20.18
CA VAL A 320 11.91 -17.56 21.22
C VAL A 320 11.07 -18.75 20.75
N ILE A 321 9.92 -18.50 20.13
CA ILE A 321 9.02 -19.55 19.63
C ILE A 321 9.65 -20.30 18.44
N CYS A 322 10.29 -19.59 17.51
CA CYS A 322 10.84 -20.18 16.29
C CYS A 322 12.24 -20.80 16.48
N PHE A 323 13.00 -20.39 17.50
CA PHE A 323 14.39 -20.80 17.70
C PHE A 323 14.60 -22.32 17.71
N PRO A 324 13.80 -23.13 18.44
CA PRO A 324 13.99 -24.58 18.46
C PRO A 324 13.86 -25.21 17.06
N SER A 325 12.87 -24.79 16.28
CA SER A 325 12.63 -25.30 14.92
C SER A 325 13.78 -24.92 13.98
N VAL A 326 14.20 -23.66 13.99
CA VAL A 326 15.30 -23.17 13.14
C VAL A 326 16.64 -23.84 13.52
N TYR A 327 16.90 -24.02 14.82
CA TYR A 327 18.11 -24.67 15.31
C TYR A 327 18.19 -26.14 14.89
N ILE A 328 17.08 -26.88 15.00
CA ILE A 328 17.01 -28.28 14.55
C ILE A 328 17.26 -28.36 13.05
N ALA A 329 16.61 -27.52 12.25
CA ALA A 329 16.80 -27.48 10.80
C ALA A 329 18.25 -27.15 10.41
N ASP A 330 18.88 -26.21 11.10
CA ASP A 330 20.29 -25.84 10.87
C ASP A 330 21.24 -26.99 11.22
N LYS A 331 20.98 -27.71 12.32
CA LYS A 331 21.77 -28.88 12.73
C LYS A 331 21.62 -30.04 11.74
N GLU A 332 20.39 -30.33 11.31
CA GLU A 332 20.13 -31.39 10.33
C GLU A 332 20.83 -31.10 9.00
N HIS A 333 20.78 -29.85 8.53
CA HIS A 333 21.44 -29.44 7.30
C HIS A 333 22.97 -29.56 7.40
N LYS A 334 23.57 -29.15 8.52
CA LYS A 334 25.02 -29.32 8.77
C LYS A 334 25.43 -30.80 8.75
N LEU A 335 24.62 -31.68 9.34
CA LEU A 335 24.86 -33.12 9.34
C LEU A 335 24.75 -33.73 7.93
N ARG A 336 23.72 -33.34 7.16
CA ARG A 336 23.56 -33.77 5.76
C ARG A 336 24.79 -33.38 4.93
N ASN A 337 25.25 -32.13 5.02
CA ASN A 337 26.44 -31.68 4.27
C ASN A 337 27.71 -32.42 4.68
N ALA A 338 27.91 -32.69 5.98
CA ALA A 338 29.04 -33.49 6.45
C ALA A 338 29.01 -34.93 5.92
N SER A 339 27.82 -35.55 5.83
CA SER A 339 27.65 -36.89 5.28
C SER A 339 27.93 -36.96 3.77
N THR A 340 27.45 -35.98 3.00
CA THR A 340 27.72 -35.86 1.55
C THR A 340 29.20 -35.64 1.29
N PHE A 341 29.87 -34.79 2.07
CA PHE A 341 31.32 -34.56 1.95
C PHE A 341 32.12 -35.83 2.24
N ARG A 342 31.74 -36.61 3.26
CA ARG A 342 32.40 -37.89 3.57
C ARG A 342 32.24 -38.93 2.44
N ASN A 343 31.06 -39.00 1.83
CA ASN A 343 30.82 -39.88 0.67
C ASN A 343 31.59 -39.41 -0.58
N ASN A 344 31.68 -38.10 -0.82
CA ASN A 344 32.47 -37.56 -1.92
C ASN A 344 33.97 -37.76 -1.72
N GLN A 345 34.51 -37.61 -0.50
CA GLN A 345 35.92 -37.90 -0.21
C GLN A 345 36.28 -39.37 -0.46
N LEU A 346 35.41 -40.31 -0.09
CA LEU A 346 35.60 -41.73 -0.43
C LEU A 346 35.60 -42.00 -1.94
N THR A 347 35.03 -41.09 -2.74
CA THR A 347 34.95 -41.19 -4.20
C THR A 347 36.06 -40.37 -4.91
N GLU A 348 36.52 -39.27 -4.31
CA GLU A 348 37.50 -38.32 -4.84
C GLU A 348 38.97 -38.69 -4.58
N ASP A 349 39.27 -39.62 -3.65
CA ASP A 349 40.61 -40.20 -3.54
C ASP A 349 41.05 -40.96 -4.83
N ARG A 350 40.15 -41.14 -5.81
CA ARG A 350 40.48 -41.59 -7.18
C ARG A 350 40.70 -40.48 -8.22
N HIS A 351 40.33 -39.22 -7.96
CA HIS A 351 40.41 -38.13 -8.94
C HIS A 351 40.83 -36.80 -8.29
N ARG A 352 41.98 -36.78 -7.61
CA ARG A 352 42.62 -35.51 -7.23
C ARG A 352 43.23 -34.83 -8.44
N ALA A 353 42.59 -33.77 -8.93
CA ALA A 353 43.20 -32.46 -9.19
C ALA A 353 42.24 -31.56 -10.00
N HIS A 354 42.15 -30.28 -9.59
CA HIS A 354 41.40 -29.17 -10.19
C HIS A 354 39.88 -29.10 -9.98
N SER A 355 39.46 -28.37 -8.95
CA SER A 355 38.78 -27.07 -9.14
C SER A 355 38.65 -26.33 -7.82
N THR A 356 39.36 -25.21 -7.67
CA THR A 356 39.06 -24.19 -6.67
C THR A 356 37.73 -23.54 -7.05
N ASP A 357 36.66 -23.95 -6.39
CA ASP A 357 35.30 -23.47 -6.60
C ASP A 357 35.22 -22.00 -6.16
N SER A 358 35.37 -21.09 -7.13
CA SER A 358 35.46 -19.66 -6.88
C SER A 358 34.10 -19.04 -7.07
N LYS A 359 33.62 -18.28 -6.08
CA LYS A 359 32.36 -17.51 -6.12
C LYS A 359 32.20 -16.60 -7.35
N ALA A 360 33.29 -16.35 -8.09
CA ALA A 360 33.28 -15.66 -9.37
C ALA A 360 32.65 -16.47 -10.53
N ASP A 361 32.39 -17.78 -10.36
CA ASP A 361 31.84 -18.62 -11.42
C ASP A 361 30.36 -18.31 -11.72
N LEU A 362 29.61 -17.78 -10.75
CA LEU A 362 28.27 -17.24 -10.99
C LEU A 362 28.29 -16.13 -12.05
N LEU A 363 29.21 -15.17 -11.90
CA LEU A 363 29.32 -14.00 -12.78
C LEU A 363 29.85 -14.35 -14.17
N LYS A 364 30.44 -15.53 -14.36
CA LYS A 364 30.84 -16.05 -15.68
C LYS A 364 29.68 -16.70 -16.43
N SER A 365 28.59 -17.06 -15.73
CA SER A 365 27.47 -17.75 -16.34
C SER A 365 26.60 -16.81 -17.17
N TYR A 366 26.41 -17.12 -18.45
CA TYR A 366 25.49 -16.39 -19.32
C TYR A 366 24.03 -16.49 -18.83
N LYS A 367 23.64 -17.62 -18.23
CA LYS A 367 22.30 -17.81 -17.63
C LYS A 367 22.07 -16.84 -16.47
N PHE A 368 23.11 -16.52 -15.71
CA PHE A 368 23.03 -15.54 -14.63
C PHE A 368 22.71 -14.16 -15.21
N TRP A 369 23.45 -13.69 -16.22
CA TRP A 369 23.23 -12.37 -16.81
C TRP A 369 21.89 -12.25 -17.54
N MET A 370 21.41 -13.30 -18.19
CA MET A 370 20.05 -13.32 -18.74
C MET A 370 19.01 -13.15 -17.63
N LEU A 371 19.10 -13.95 -16.56
CA LEU A 371 18.15 -13.89 -15.44
C LEU A 371 18.24 -12.57 -14.67
N PHE A 372 19.44 -12.04 -14.48
CA PHE A 372 19.71 -10.72 -13.90
C PHE A 372 19.03 -9.63 -14.73
N THR A 373 19.19 -9.65 -16.05
CA THR A 373 18.57 -8.66 -16.95
C THR A 373 17.05 -8.78 -16.98
N ILE A 374 16.51 -10.01 -17.03
CA ILE A 374 15.05 -10.27 -16.98
C ILE A 374 14.47 -9.75 -15.67
N LEU A 375 15.07 -10.11 -14.52
CA LEU A 375 14.62 -9.63 -13.22
C LEU A 375 14.72 -8.10 -13.15
N GLY A 376 15.84 -7.52 -13.57
CA GLY A 376 16.05 -6.08 -13.59
C GLY A 376 14.98 -5.35 -14.40
N ALA A 377 14.62 -5.86 -15.58
CA ALA A 377 13.55 -5.32 -16.41
C ALA A 377 12.17 -5.47 -15.74
N LEU A 378 11.74 -6.70 -15.44
CA LEU A 378 10.38 -6.94 -14.93
C LEU A 378 10.12 -6.29 -13.56
N ALA A 379 11.09 -6.34 -12.66
CA ALA A 379 10.97 -5.73 -11.34
C ALA A 379 10.97 -4.20 -11.41
N SER A 380 11.80 -3.59 -12.27
CA SER A 380 11.86 -2.12 -12.38
C SER A 380 10.59 -1.53 -12.98
N LEU A 381 9.94 -2.22 -13.92
CA LEU A 381 8.63 -1.84 -14.45
C LEU A 381 7.57 -1.78 -13.34
N GLY A 382 7.55 -2.79 -12.47
CA GLY A 382 6.65 -2.80 -11.31
C GLY A 382 7.02 -1.73 -10.27
N GLN A 383 8.29 -1.56 -9.94
CA GLN A 383 8.75 -0.55 -8.98
C GLN A 383 8.49 0.88 -9.45
N MET A 384 8.73 1.18 -10.73
CA MET A 384 8.42 2.48 -11.30
C MET A 384 6.93 2.82 -11.10
N TYR A 385 6.03 1.86 -11.41
CA TYR A 385 4.62 2.07 -11.18
C TYR A 385 4.31 2.29 -9.69
N ILE A 386 4.85 1.45 -8.80
CA ILE A 386 4.63 1.56 -7.34
C ILE A 386 5.08 2.93 -6.79
N TYR A 387 6.23 3.44 -7.24
CA TYR A 387 6.74 4.73 -6.79
C TYR A 387 6.04 5.92 -7.42
N SER A 388 5.46 5.75 -8.60
CA SER A 388 4.82 6.82 -9.36
C SER A 388 3.29 6.84 -9.28
N VAL A 389 2.64 5.80 -8.75
CA VAL A 389 1.16 5.68 -8.71
C VAL A 389 0.48 6.86 -8.02
N GLY A 390 1.15 7.46 -7.02
CA GLY A 390 0.65 8.66 -6.35
C GLY A 390 0.49 9.87 -7.28
N TYR A 391 1.44 10.07 -8.21
CA TYR A 391 1.41 11.12 -9.23
C TYR A 391 0.41 10.82 -10.34
N ILE A 392 0.29 9.54 -10.73
CA ILE A 392 -0.73 9.07 -11.70
C ILE A 392 -2.13 9.40 -11.20
N ILE A 393 -2.45 9.09 -9.95
CA ILE A 393 -3.75 9.41 -9.35
C ILE A 393 -3.97 10.91 -9.32
N LYS A 394 -2.94 11.66 -8.92
CA LYS A 394 -3.01 13.11 -8.81
C LYS A 394 -3.38 13.73 -10.17
N SER A 395 -2.79 13.27 -11.27
CA SER A 395 -3.12 13.81 -12.59
C SER A 395 -4.50 13.40 -13.11
N LEU A 396 -4.94 12.17 -12.86
CA LEU A 396 -6.26 11.69 -13.28
C LEU A 396 -7.40 12.36 -12.49
N VAL A 397 -7.21 12.55 -11.19
CA VAL A 397 -8.16 13.28 -10.33
C VAL A 397 -8.17 14.77 -10.71
N GLY A 398 -6.99 15.36 -10.95
CA GLY A 398 -6.87 16.74 -11.41
C GLY A 398 -7.62 17.01 -12.72
N LEU A 399 -7.49 16.11 -13.71
CA LEU A 399 -8.25 16.20 -14.96
C LEU A 399 -9.76 16.12 -14.70
N THR A 400 -10.22 15.17 -13.88
CA THR A 400 -11.65 14.98 -13.59
C THR A 400 -12.28 16.23 -12.95
N ILE A 401 -11.56 16.86 -12.00
CA ILE A 401 -12.01 18.09 -11.33
C ILE A 401 -12.06 19.25 -12.32
N SER A 402 -11.06 19.33 -13.21
CA SER A 402 -11.00 20.36 -14.25
C SER A 402 -12.14 20.22 -15.27
N GLU A 403 -12.45 19.01 -15.73
CA GLU A 403 -13.53 18.74 -16.69
C GLU A 403 -14.92 19.01 -16.11
N GLN A 404 -15.13 18.68 -14.83
CA GLN A 404 -16.42 18.87 -14.16
C GLN A 404 -16.62 20.29 -13.60
N ASN A 405 -15.68 21.22 -13.83
CA ASN A 405 -15.67 22.56 -13.23
C ASN A 405 -15.84 22.55 -11.69
N LEU A 406 -15.42 21.46 -11.04
CA LEU A 406 -15.66 21.23 -9.61
C LEU A 406 -14.72 22.07 -8.72
N GLY A 407 -13.65 22.64 -9.30
CA GLY A 407 -12.68 23.48 -8.60
C GLY A 407 -13.27 24.78 -8.01
N SER A 408 -14.42 25.23 -8.53
CA SER A 408 -15.15 26.41 -8.03
C SER A 408 -16.05 26.09 -6.83
N VAL A 409 -16.33 24.81 -6.59
CA VAL A 409 -17.34 24.33 -5.61
C VAL A 409 -16.69 23.54 -4.47
N ALA A 410 -15.62 22.79 -4.75
CA ALA A 410 -14.90 21.99 -3.76
C ALA A 410 -13.81 22.81 -3.06
N THR A 411 -13.68 22.64 -1.74
CA THR A 411 -12.57 23.24 -1.00
C THR A 411 -11.24 22.51 -1.31
N VAL A 412 -10.11 23.20 -1.22
CA VAL A 412 -8.77 22.61 -1.43
C VAL A 412 -8.55 21.39 -0.53
N ASP A 413 -9.01 21.49 0.73
CA ASP A 413 -8.94 20.39 1.70
C ASP A 413 -9.73 19.15 1.27
N GLU A 414 -10.88 19.31 0.60
CA GLU A 414 -11.70 18.18 0.15
C GLU A 414 -11.05 17.45 -1.04
N ILE A 415 -10.36 18.17 -1.91
CA ILE A 415 -9.62 17.62 -3.05
C ILE A 415 -8.40 16.83 -2.58
N ASP A 416 -7.60 17.40 -1.67
CA ASP A 416 -6.41 16.74 -1.13
C ASP A 416 -6.78 15.45 -0.38
N VAL A 417 -7.89 15.47 0.34
CA VAL A 417 -8.43 14.29 1.03
C VAL A 417 -8.87 13.20 0.04
N LEU A 418 -9.51 13.56 -1.07
CA LEU A 418 -9.88 12.61 -2.13
C LEU A 418 -8.64 11.95 -2.76
N ILE A 419 -7.63 12.75 -3.11
CA ILE A 419 -6.38 12.26 -3.69
C ILE A 419 -5.71 11.29 -2.72
N GLN A 420 -5.59 11.66 -1.45
CA GLN A 420 -4.98 10.81 -0.42
C GLN A 420 -5.74 9.47 -0.25
N GLN A 421 -7.07 9.50 -0.26
CA GLN A 421 -7.90 8.30 -0.16
C GLN A 421 -7.67 7.36 -1.34
N GLN A 422 -7.62 7.89 -2.58
CA GLN A 422 -7.36 7.10 -3.77
C GLN A 422 -5.94 6.53 -3.78
N GLN A 423 -4.93 7.30 -3.36
CA GLN A 423 -3.55 6.84 -3.22
C GLN A 423 -3.44 5.61 -2.31
N GLN A 424 -4.08 5.66 -1.15
CA GLN A 424 -4.06 4.55 -0.21
C GLN A 424 -4.81 3.32 -0.74
N LEU A 425 -5.92 3.52 -1.44
CA LEU A 425 -6.63 2.43 -2.12
C LEU A 425 -5.69 1.69 -3.08
N GLN A 426 -4.94 2.42 -3.92
CA GLN A 426 -4.01 1.79 -4.86
C GLN A 426 -2.89 1.02 -4.14
N VAL A 427 -2.26 1.61 -3.14
CA VAL A 427 -1.19 0.96 -2.35
C VAL A 427 -1.70 -0.32 -1.67
N GLY A 428 -2.92 -0.28 -1.12
CA GLY A 428 -3.57 -1.45 -0.53
C GLY A 428 -3.82 -2.57 -1.55
N MET A 429 -4.34 -2.22 -2.73
CA MET A 429 -4.59 -3.18 -3.82
C MET A 429 -3.29 -3.84 -4.31
N ILE A 430 -2.22 -3.07 -4.50
CA ILE A 430 -0.90 -3.58 -4.87
C ILE A 430 -0.40 -4.60 -3.83
N SER A 431 -0.53 -4.29 -2.55
CA SER A 431 -0.04 -5.16 -1.46
C SER A 431 -0.78 -6.50 -1.40
N ILE A 432 -2.12 -6.49 -1.51
CA ILE A 432 -2.93 -7.70 -1.52
C ILE A 432 -2.62 -8.54 -2.76
N ALA A 433 -2.58 -7.91 -3.93
CA ALA A 433 -2.30 -8.60 -5.18
C ALA A 433 -0.89 -9.18 -5.22
N ASN A 434 0.11 -8.51 -4.65
CA ASN A 434 1.47 -9.03 -4.51
C ASN A 434 1.50 -10.31 -3.69
N CYS A 435 0.78 -10.36 -2.55
CA CYS A 435 0.62 -11.56 -1.76
C CYS A 435 0.03 -12.71 -2.59
N ILE A 436 -1.05 -12.45 -3.33
CA ILE A 436 -1.69 -13.42 -4.23
C ILE A 436 -0.71 -13.90 -5.31
N GLY A 437 0.01 -12.99 -5.97
CA GLY A 437 0.98 -13.30 -7.01
C GLY A 437 2.12 -14.20 -6.52
N ARG A 438 2.62 -13.97 -5.30
CA ARG A 438 3.63 -14.83 -4.66
C ARG A 438 3.10 -16.25 -4.46
N ILE A 439 1.92 -16.39 -3.84
CA ILE A 439 1.28 -17.70 -3.62
C ILE A 439 1.05 -18.43 -4.94
N LEU A 440 0.45 -17.76 -5.92
CA LEU A 440 0.18 -18.32 -7.25
C LEU A 440 1.46 -18.82 -7.93
N SER A 441 2.53 -18.02 -7.93
CA SER A 441 3.78 -18.41 -8.57
C SER A 441 4.44 -19.65 -7.94
N GLY A 442 4.32 -19.82 -6.61
CA GLY A 442 4.83 -21.01 -5.93
C GLY A 442 4.01 -22.26 -6.23
N ILE A 443 2.68 -22.15 -6.20
CA ILE A 443 1.77 -23.27 -6.53
C ILE A 443 1.94 -23.68 -7.99
N LEU A 444 1.87 -22.72 -8.92
CA LEU A 444 2.07 -23.00 -10.35
C LEU A 444 3.48 -23.51 -10.62
N GLY A 445 4.48 -23.03 -9.87
CA GLY A 445 5.86 -23.49 -9.94
C GLY A 445 6.03 -24.96 -9.58
N ASP A 446 5.27 -25.48 -8.62
CA ASP A 446 5.30 -26.91 -8.31
C ASP A 446 4.47 -27.72 -9.30
N ILE A 447 3.30 -27.22 -9.73
CA ILE A 447 2.46 -27.88 -10.75
C ILE A 447 3.20 -28.04 -12.08
N ILE A 448 3.89 -27.00 -12.58
CA ILE A 448 4.57 -27.08 -13.88
C ILE A 448 5.72 -28.11 -13.86
N THR A 449 6.41 -28.23 -12.73
CA THR A 449 7.52 -29.18 -12.58
C THR A 449 7.02 -30.60 -12.32
N GLN A 450 5.99 -30.78 -11.49
CA GLN A 450 5.50 -32.11 -11.11
C GLN A 450 4.53 -32.70 -12.15
N SER A 451 3.57 -31.91 -12.64
CA SER A 451 2.53 -32.38 -13.56
C SER A 451 2.95 -32.32 -15.03
N PHE A 452 3.65 -31.26 -15.44
CA PHE A 452 4.04 -31.07 -16.84
C PHE A 452 5.51 -31.43 -17.13
N SER A 453 6.30 -31.77 -16.12
CA SER A 453 7.75 -32.07 -16.25
C SER A 453 8.53 -30.96 -16.97
N MET A 454 8.06 -29.71 -16.87
CA MET A 454 8.67 -28.54 -17.50
C MET A 454 9.45 -27.71 -16.48
N PRO A 455 10.55 -27.05 -16.90
CA PRO A 455 11.28 -26.17 -16.00
C PRO A 455 10.44 -24.95 -15.62
N ARG A 456 10.54 -24.52 -14.35
CA ARG A 456 9.78 -23.37 -13.80
C ARG A 456 10.04 -22.06 -14.52
N SER A 457 11.14 -21.96 -15.27
CA SER A 457 11.48 -20.80 -16.11
C SER A 457 10.41 -20.45 -17.14
N TRP A 458 9.59 -21.41 -17.57
CA TRP A 458 8.48 -21.14 -18.49
C TRP A 458 7.40 -20.25 -17.88
N LEU A 459 7.24 -20.28 -16.55
CA LEU A 459 6.30 -19.41 -15.86
C LEU A 459 6.72 -17.94 -15.91
N LEU A 460 7.97 -17.60 -16.25
CA LEU A 460 8.41 -16.21 -16.41
C LEU A 460 7.71 -15.50 -17.58
N VAL A 461 7.11 -16.23 -18.51
CA VAL A 461 6.32 -15.63 -19.61
C VAL A 461 5.10 -14.91 -19.05
N VAL A 462 4.49 -15.45 -17.98
CA VAL A 462 3.28 -14.87 -17.35
C VAL A 462 3.51 -13.44 -16.85
N PRO A 463 4.47 -13.17 -15.94
CA PRO A 463 4.75 -11.82 -15.52
C PRO A 463 5.33 -10.95 -16.64
N ALA A 464 6.09 -11.49 -17.60
CA ALA A 464 6.64 -10.68 -18.68
C ALA A 464 5.57 -10.07 -19.61
N VAL A 465 4.62 -10.90 -20.06
CA VAL A 465 3.47 -10.45 -20.83
C VAL A 465 2.55 -9.60 -19.94
N GLY A 466 2.31 -10.03 -18.70
CA GLY A 466 1.45 -9.36 -17.74
C GLY A 466 1.90 -7.94 -17.40
N THR A 467 3.18 -7.72 -17.10
CA THR A 467 3.71 -6.37 -16.81
C THR A 467 3.66 -5.47 -18.04
N THR A 468 3.91 -6.02 -19.23
CA THR A 468 3.80 -5.27 -20.49
C THR A 468 2.37 -4.80 -20.73
N PHE A 469 1.40 -5.70 -20.52
CA PHE A 469 -0.02 -5.38 -20.59
C PHE A 469 -0.40 -4.29 -19.57
N CYS A 470 0.12 -4.34 -18.35
CA CYS A 470 -0.13 -3.30 -17.34
C CYS A 470 0.38 -1.92 -17.77
N GLN A 471 1.55 -1.82 -18.41
CA GLN A 471 2.06 -0.51 -18.89
C GLN A 471 1.11 0.09 -19.94
N LEU A 472 0.64 -0.73 -20.89
CA LEU A 472 -0.32 -0.31 -21.91
C LEU A 472 -1.67 0.06 -21.29
N LEU A 473 -2.18 -0.75 -20.36
CA LEU A 473 -3.44 -0.48 -19.67
C LEU A 473 -3.37 0.83 -18.87
N THR A 474 -2.25 1.10 -18.20
CA THR A 474 -2.03 2.36 -17.47
C THR A 474 -2.03 3.56 -18.41
N SER A 475 -1.42 3.45 -19.58
CA SER A 475 -1.37 4.51 -20.59
C SER A 475 -2.77 4.83 -21.13
N SER A 476 -3.60 3.80 -21.34
CA SER A 476 -4.99 3.94 -21.79
C SER A 476 -6.00 4.31 -20.70
N THR A 477 -5.58 4.45 -19.44
CA THR A 477 -6.49 4.75 -18.33
C THR A 477 -6.77 6.25 -18.24
N GLU A 478 -7.99 6.68 -18.58
CA GLU A 478 -8.41 8.09 -18.54
C GLU A 478 -9.09 8.48 -17.23
N HIS A 479 -9.75 7.52 -16.55
CA HIS A 479 -10.45 7.76 -15.29
C HIS A 479 -9.82 7.01 -14.12
N TYR A 480 -9.71 7.70 -12.97
CA TYR A 480 -9.10 7.13 -11.75
C TYR A 480 -9.87 5.92 -11.19
N THR A 481 -11.14 5.75 -11.55
CA THR A 481 -11.99 4.61 -11.13
C THR A 481 -11.54 3.27 -11.73
N ASN A 482 -10.88 3.29 -12.88
CA ASN A 482 -10.38 2.09 -13.55
C ASN A 482 -8.96 1.69 -13.09
N LEU A 483 -8.25 2.61 -12.42
CA LEU A 483 -6.89 2.40 -11.92
C LEU A 483 -6.72 1.24 -10.90
N PRO A 484 -7.69 0.95 -9.98
CA PRO A 484 -7.58 -0.17 -9.04
C PRO A 484 -7.32 -1.53 -9.69
N LEU A 485 -7.93 -1.80 -10.84
CA LEU A 485 -7.70 -3.05 -11.57
C LEU A 485 -6.25 -3.14 -12.06
N ASN A 486 -5.72 -2.05 -12.59
CA ASN A 486 -4.34 -2.01 -13.05
C ASN A 486 -3.35 -2.14 -11.89
N SER A 487 -3.57 -1.44 -10.77
CA SER A 487 -2.77 -1.59 -9.54
C SER A 487 -2.78 -3.03 -9.02
N PHE A 488 -3.93 -3.71 -9.08
CA PHE A 488 -4.03 -5.12 -8.74
C PHE A 488 -3.16 -5.98 -9.66
N LEU A 489 -3.28 -5.82 -10.98
CA LEU A 489 -2.50 -6.61 -11.95
C LEU A 489 -0.98 -6.35 -11.81
N VAL A 490 -0.56 -5.10 -11.66
CA VAL A 490 0.85 -4.75 -11.41
C VAL A 490 1.35 -5.42 -10.13
N GLY A 491 0.59 -5.32 -9.04
CA GLY A 491 0.94 -5.98 -7.78
C GLY A 491 1.07 -7.50 -7.94
N LEU A 492 0.13 -8.13 -8.65
CA LEU A 492 0.12 -9.57 -8.92
C LEU A 492 1.38 -10.01 -9.69
N PHE A 493 1.70 -9.40 -10.82
CA PHE A 493 2.86 -9.80 -11.63
C PHE A 493 4.19 -9.42 -10.98
N TYR A 494 4.22 -8.34 -10.20
CA TYR A 494 5.39 -7.97 -9.41
C TYR A 494 5.66 -9.01 -8.30
N GLY A 495 4.63 -9.42 -7.56
CA GLY A 495 4.74 -10.49 -6.57
C GLY A 495 5.12 -11.84 -7.18
N PHE A 496 4.54 -12.15 -8.35
CA PHE A 496 4.85 -13.36 -9.12
C PHE A 496 6.33 -13.43 -9.50
N THR A 497 6.89 -12.33 -10.04
CA THR A 497 8.31 -12.25 -10.42
C THR A 497 9.23 -12.46 -9.22
N PHE A 498 9.00 -11.75 -8.12
CA PHE A 498 9.88 -11.79 -6.95
C PHE A 498 9.85 -13.11 -6.17
N CYS A 499 8.82 -13.93 -6.38
CA CYS A 499 8.76 -15.27 -5.80
C CYS A 499 9.29 -16.34 -6.77
N LEU A 500 9.03 -16.21 -8.07
CA LEU A 500 9.46 -17.20 -9.05
C LEU A 500 10.98 -17.18 -9.31
N VAL A 501 11.58 -16.00 -9.45
CA VAL A 501 13.01 -15.87 -9.78
C VAL A 501 13.95 -16.52 -8.74
N PRO A 502 13.78 -16.35 -7.41
CA PRO A 502 14.64 -17.06 -6.45
C PRO A 502 14.53 -18.58 -6.60
N ILE A 503 13.33 -19.11 -6.86
CA ILE A 503 13.16 -20.56 -7.08
C ILE A 503 13.97 -21.00 -8.32
N ILE A 504 13.92 -20.23 -9.40
CA ILE A 504 14.70 -20.50 -10.62
C ILE A 504 16.22 -20.41 -10.36
N VAL A 505 16.67 -19.43 -9.56
CA VAL A 505 18.09 -19.32 -9.15
C VAL A 505 18.53 -20.60 -8.42
N GLY A 506 17.71 -21.10 -7.50
CA GLY A 506 17.99 -22.35 -6.78
C GLY A 506 17.99 -23.58 -7.69
N ASP A 507 17.12 -23.63 -8.70
CA ASP A 507 17.06 -24.74 -9.66
C ASP A 507 18.26 -24.76 -10.64
N ILE A 508 18.75 -23.60 -11.07
CA ILE A 508 19.85 -23.50 -12.06
C ILE A 508 21.23 -23.57 -11.41
N PHE A 509 21.43 -22.85 -10.31
CA PHE A 509 22.74 -22.71 -9.67
C PHE A 509 22.91 -23.60 -8.43
N GLY A 510 21.87 -24.35 -8.06
CA GLY A 510 21.86 -25.23 -6.91
C GLY A 510 21.60 -24.52 -5.58
N MET A 511 21.44 -25.33 -4.52
CA MET A 511 21.06 -24.86 -3.18
C MET A 511 22.26 -24.57 -2.25
N GLU A 512 23.48 -24.88 -2.66
CA GLU A 512 24.67 -24.73 -1.81
C GLU A 512 24.98 -23.25 -1.52
N ASN A 513 25.14 -22.44 -2.57
CA ASN A 513 25.36 -20.99 -2.51
C ASN A 513 24.12 -20.18 -2.92
N PHE A 514 22.93 -20.76 -2.72
CA PHE A 514 21.66 -20.18 -3.17
C PHE A 514 21.43 -18.77 -2.63
N SER A 515 21.58 -18.55 -1.31
CA SER A 515 21.21 -17.28 -0.71
C SER A 515 22.14 -16.15 -1.17
N PHE A 516 23.43 -16.43 -1.35
CA PHE A 516 24.38 -15.49 -1.95
C PHE A 516 24.04 -15.17 -3.40
N ASN A 517 23.74 -16.18 -4.22
CA ASN A 517 23.38 -16.01 -5.63
C ASN A 517 22.10 -15.18 -5.79
N TRP A 518 21.07 -15.47 -4.98
CA TRP A 518 19.84 -14.67 -4.93
C TRP A 518 20.12 -13.24 -4.46
N GLY A 519 20.95 -13.08 -3.42
CA GLY A 519 21.35 -11.77 -2.91
C GLY A 519 21.98 -10.86 -3.96
N ILE A 520 22.86 -11.41 -4.83
CA ILE A 520 23.42 -10.67 -5.96
C ILE A 520 22.36 -10.42 -7.03
N THR A 521 21.56 -11.43 -7.38
CA THR A 521 20.52 -11.32 -8.41
C THR A 521 19.49 -10.24 -8.06
N CYS A 522 19.14 -10.11 -6.78
CA CYS A 522 18.21 -9.11 -6.26
C CYS A 522 18.71 -7.66 -6.38
N LEU A 523 19.99 -7.44 -6.72
CA LEU A 523 20.51 -6.09 -7.02
C LEU A 523 20.12 -5.59 -8.41
N ALA A 524 19.72 -6.49 -9.31
CA ALA A 524 19.40 -6.16 -10.70
C ALA A 524 18.39 -5.02 -10.89
N PRO A 525 17.30 -4.92 -10.10
CA PRO A 525 16.29 -3.88 -10.31
C PRO A 525 16.73 -2.47 -9.90
N ILE A 526 17.78 -2.32 -9.08
CA ILE A 526 18.14 -1.05 -8.45
C ILE A 526 18.42 0.05 -9.49
N GLY A 527 19.31 -0.22 -10.44
CA GLY A 527 19.69 0.74 -11.48
C GLY A 527 18.53 1.09 -12.41
N PRO A 528 17.90 0.09 -13.07
CA PRO A 528 16.76 0.32 -13.96
C PRO A 528 15.56 0.98 -13.26
N SER A 529 15.26 0.62 -12.01
CA SER A 529 14.16 1.22 -11.25
C SER A 529 14.40 2.71 -10.99
N TYR A 530 15.61 3.09 -10.58
CA TYR A 530 15.97 4.50 -10.42
C TYR A 530 15.83 5.25 -11.75
N TYR A 531 16.37 4.68 -12.83
CA TYR A 531 16.33 5.28 -14.16
C TYR A 531 14.90 5.54 -14.65
N PHE A 532 14.03 4.52 -14.65
CA PHE A 532 12.65 4.68 -15.13
C PHE A 532 11.81 5.57 -14.22
N THR A 533 11.99 5.50 -12.89
CA THR A 533 11.28 6.38 -11.96
C THR A 533 11.70 7.84 -12.15
N SER A 534 12.98 8.09 -12.39
CA SER A 534 13.49 9.43 -12.71
C SER A 534 12.96 9.94 -14.05
N MET A 535 12.94 9.11 -15.09
CA MET A 535 12.36 9.49 -16.39
C MET A 535 10.87 9.80 -16.26
N PHE A 536 10.13 9.00 -15.49
CA PHE A 536 8.73 9.29 -15.19
C PHE A 536 8.56 10.67 -14.55
N GLY A 537 9.37 11.00 -13.55
CA GLY A 537 9.32 12.30 -12.88
C GLY A 537 9.61 13.46 -13.84
N GLN A 538 10.65 13.34 -14.67
CA GLN A 538 11.00 14.34 -15.67
C GLN A 538 9.87 14.59 -16.67
N GLU A 539 9.26 13.52 -17.20
CA GLU A 539 8.14 13.63 -18.14
C GLU A 539 6.92 14.29 -17.49
N TYR A 540 6.60 13.89 -16.26
CA TYR A 540 5.50 14.46 -15.49
C TYR A 540 5.69 15.96 -15.24
N ASP A 541 6.90 16.37 -14.85
CA ASP A 541 7.23 17.78 -14.57
C ASP A 541 7.23 18.62 -15.85
N LEU A 542 7.78 18.10 -16.95
CA LEU A 542 7.77 18.77 -18.27
C LEU A 542 6.35 19.02 -18.76
N ASN A 543 5.45 18.03 -18.61
CA ASN A 543 4.07 18.16 -19.04
C ASN A 543 3.21 18.99 -18.06
N SER A 544 3.60 19.05 -16.78
CA SER A 544 3.03 20.00 -15.82
C SER A 544 3.32 21.45 -16.25
N ALA A 545 4.56 21.76 -16.62
CA ALA A 545 4.95 23.11 -17.06
C ALA A 545 4.24 23.55 -18.36
N LYS A 546 3.96 22.62 -19.27
CA LYS A 546 3.20 22.89 -20.50
C LYS A 546 1.72 23.15 -20.25
N ALA A 547 1.17 22.68 -19.13
CA ALA A 547 -0.24 22.87 -18.76
C ALA A 547 -0.50 24.23 -18.07
N ASP A 548 0.54 24.90 -17.58
CA ASP A 548 0.47 26.19 -16.87
C ASP A 548 0.42 27.53 -17.70
N PRO A 549 0.46 27.59 -19.05
CA PRO A 549 0.50 28.88 -19.75
C PRO A 549 -0.85 29.59 -19.94
N ILE A 550 -2.00 29.07 -19.46
CA ILE A 550 -3.33 29.65 -19.80
C ILE A 550 -4.10 30.27 -18.61
N ASN A 551 -3.80 29.98 -17.33
CA ASN A 551 -4.54 30.55 -16.19
C ASN A 551 -3.64 30.95 -15.00
N SER A 552 -2.78 31.94 -15.23
CA SER A 552 -2.00 32.60 -14.16
C SER A 552 -2.88 33.55 -13.33
N SER A 553 -3.76 33.02 -12.46
CA SER A 553 -4.39 33.85 -11.41
C SER A 553 -5.12 33.11 -10.27
N THR A 554 -4.90 31.81 -10.03
CA THR A 554 -5.47 31.18 -8.83
C THR A 554 -4.48 30.27 -8.14
N SER A 555 -4.14 30.59 -6.89
CA SER A 555 -3.28 29.83 -5.97
C SER A 555 -3.74 28.39 -5.67
N GLN A 556 -4.82 27.92 -6.32
CA GLN A 556 -5.39 26.58 -6.21
C GLN A 556 -4.71 25.58 -7.17
N THR A 557 -4.11 26.02 -8.29
CA THR A 557 -3.47 25.12 -9.27
C THR A 557 -2.16 24.52 -8.76
N THR A 558 -1.48 25.18 -7.82
CA THR A 558 -0.19 24.70 -7.28
C THR A 558 -0.32 23.41 -6.47
N SER A 559 -1.52 23.12 -5.92
CA SER A 559 -1.77 21.83 -5.26
C SER A 559 -2.00 20.69 -6.25
N MET A 560 -2.51 20.94 -7.47
CA MET A 560 -3.05 19.89 -8.35
C MET A 560 -2.06 19.16 -9.26
N GLY A 561 -0.79 19.56 -9.35
CA GLY A 561 0.19 18.87 -10.21
C GLY A 561 -0.22 18.90 -11.70
N CYS A 562 0.16 17.89 -12.49
CA CYS A 562 -0.18 17.85 -13.92
C CYS A 562 -1.67 17.57 -14.14
N ILE A 563 -2.38 18.45 -14.86
CA ILE A 563 -3.84 18.33 -15.10
C ILE A 563 -4.22 17.67 -16.44
N LEU A 564 -3.25 17.19 -17.22
CA LEU A 564 -3.49 16.58 -18.54
C LEU A 564 -3.92 15.09 -18.46
N GLY A 565 -4.24 14.58 -17.27
CA GLY A 565 -4.64 13.20 -17.04
C GLY A 565 -3.54 12.19 -17.35
N ASN A 566 -3.84 11.24 -18.25
CA ASN A 566 -2.90 10.21 -18.68
C ASN A 566 -1.77 10.75 -19.57
N LYS A 567 -2.00 11.84 -20.29
CA LYS A 567 -0.97 12.48 -21.14
C LYS A 567 0.21 13.02 -20.34
N CYS A 568 0.07 13.21 -19.04
CA CYS A 568 1.16 13.60 -18.15
C CYS A 568 2.30 12.57 -18.11
N TYR A 569 2.00 11.29 -18.35
CA TYR A 569 2.94 10.19 -18.17
C TYR A 569 2.86 9.11 -19.28
N SER A 570 2.00 9.30 -20.28
CA SER A 570 1.75 8.28 -21.31
C SER A 570 3.01 7.90 -22.11
N ASP A 571 3.88 8.87 -22.40
CA ASP A 571 5.06 8.66 -23.24
C ASP A 571 6.08 7.71 -22.58
N ILE A 572 6.34 7.87 -21.27
CA ILE A 572 7.21 6.96 -20.53
C ILE A 572 6.59 5.56 -20.39
N LEU A 573 5.27 5.46 -20.32
CA LEU A 573 4.58 4.15 -20.33
C LEU A 573 4.73 3.43 -21.67
N GLY A 574 4.77 4.16 -22.78
CA GLY A 574 5.10 3.60 -24.09
C GLY A 574 6.52 3.04 -24.15
N VAL A 575 7.50 3.79 -23.64
CA VAL A 575 8.91 3.33 -23.57
C VAL A 575 9.05 2.09 -22.70
N THR A 576 8.43 2.09 -21.52
CA THR A 576 8.48 0.97 -20.56
C THR A 576 7.69 -0.24 -21.03
N ALA A 577 6.60 -0.07 -21.79
CA ALA A 577 5.96 -1.17 -22.52
C ALA A 577 6.91 -1.82 -23.54
N GLY A 578 7.70 -1.00 -24.27
CA GLY A 578 8.76 -1.49 -25.15
C GLY A 578 9.81 -2.34 -24.41
N VAL A 579 10.23 -1.90 -23.23
CA VAL A 579 11.13 -2.68 -22.34
C VAL A 579 10.48 -4.00 -21.92
N GLY A 580 9.17 -4.00 -21.63
CA GLY A 580 8.39 -5.21 -21.34
C GLY A 580 8.36 -6.21 -22.51
N CYS A 581 8.21 -5.73 -23.75
CA CYS A 581 8.32 -6.56 -24.95
C CYS A 581 9.72 -7.19 -25.07
N VAL A 582 10.78 -6.40 -24.86
CA VAL A 582 12.16 -6.92 -24.86
C VAL A 582 12.36 -7.96 -23.76
N ALA A 583 11.86 -7.71 -22.55
CA ALA A 583 11.92 -8.67 -21.45
C ALA A 583 11.20 -9.99 -21.79
N THR A 584 10.05 -9.91 -22.48
CA THR A 584 9.32 -11.09 -22.96
C THR A 584 10.14 -11.88 -23.97
N ILE A 585 10.80 -11.21 -24.92
CA ILE A 585 11.71 -11.85 -25.88
C ILE A 585 12.89 -12.51 -25.14
N LEU A 586 13.50 -11.82 -24.17
CA LEU A 586 14.58 -12.37 -23.35
C LEU A 586 14.15 -13.61 -22.56
N VAL A 587 12.93 -13.63 -22.02
CA VAL A 587 12.36 -14.81 -21.35
C VAL A 587 12.19 -15.98 -22.31
N VAL A 588 11.72 -15.72 -23.54
CA VAL A 588 11.62 -16.76 -24.57
C VAL A 588 13.01 -17.31 -24.91
N ILE A 589 13.98 -16.43 -25.18
CA ILE A 589 15.38 -16.82 -25.43
C ILE A 589 15.96 -17.62 -24.25
N PHE A 590 15.69 -17.19 -23.02
CA PHE A 590 16.14 -17.87 -21.81
C PHE A 590 15.62 -19.31 -21.75
N ASN A 591 14.34 -19.52 -22.03
CA ASN A 591 13.71 -20.84 -22.03
C ASN A 591 14.23 -21.74 -23.16
N PHE A 592 14.56 -21.18 -24.32
CA PHE A 592 15.14 -21.92 -25.44
C PHE A 592 16.67 -22.03 -25.40
N SER A 593 17.34 -21.38 -24.45
CA SER A 593 18.81 -21.28 -24.43
C SER A 593 19.51 -22.65 -24.40
N ASP A 594 18.96 -23.62 -23.68
CA ASP A 594 19.50 -24.99 -23.62
C ASP A 594 19.36 -25.75 -24.95
N THR A 595 18.39 -25.38 -25.79
CA THR A 595 18.22 -25.93 -27.13
C THR A 595 19.07 -25.17 -28.16
N LEU A 596 19.17 -23.84 -28.03
CA LEU A 596 19.89 -22.96 -28.93
C LEU A 596 21.41 -23.02 -28.78
N PHE A 597 21.91 -23.22 -27.55
CA PHE A 597 23.35 -23.22 -27.24
C PHE A 597 23.92 -24.62 -27.00
N LYS A 598 23.24 -25.67 -27.44
CA LYS A 598 23.80 -27.03 -27.44
C LYS A 598 25.08 -27.08 -28.29
N ARG A 599 26.24 -26.95 -27.62
CA ARG A 599 27.45 -27.65 -28.05
C ARG A 599 27.09 -29.14 -28.09
N ARG A 600 27.43 -29.81 -29.19
CA ARG A 600 27.24 -31.25 -29.40
C ARG A 600 27.48 -32.03 -28.09
N PRO A 601 26.62 -32.98 -27.71
CA PRO A 601 26.88 -33.81 -26.53
C PRO A 601 28.27 -34.43 -26.71
N LYS A 602 29.16 -34.27 -25.71
CA LYS A 602 30.28 -35.18 -25.57
C LYS A 602 29.65 -36.56 -25.44
N THR A 603 29.72 -37.36 -26.49
CA THR A 603 29.41 -38.79 -26.43
C THR A 603 30.17 -39.34 -25.23
N LEU A 604 29.47 -39.79 -24.18
CA LEU A 604 30.09 -40.65 -23.19
C LEU A 604 30.69 -41.81 -23.99
N SER A 605 32.01 -41.97 -23.96
CA SER A 605 32.62 -43.16 -24.56
C SER A 605 32.12 -44.37 -23.77
N LEU A 606 31.96 -45.50 -24.46
CA LEU A 606 31.57 -46.78 -23.86
C LEU A 606 32.47 -47.19 -22.67
N SER A 607 33.67 -46.62 -22.54
CA SER A 607 34.53 -46.77 -21.38
C SER A 607 33.97 -46.16 -20.08
N ASP A 608 33.24 -45.03 -20.17
CA ASP A 608 32.69 -44.33 -19.00
C ASP A 608 31.45 -45.04 -18.45
N ILE A 609 30.67 -45.67 -19.33
CA ILE A 609 29.51 -46.49 -18.96
C ILE A 609 29.97 -47.81 -18.30
N ARG A 610 31.09 -48.39 -18.76
CA ARG A 610 31.63 -49.63 -18.19
C ARG A 610 32.21 -49.44 -16.79
N ASN A 611 32.68 -48.22 -16.45
CA ASN A 611 33.29 -47.93 -15.16
C ASN A 611 32.30 -47.47 -14.07
N LYS A 612 31.11 -46.97 -14.45
CA LYS A 612 30.03 -46.65 -13.50
C LYS A 612 28.96 -47.75 -13.53
N LYS A 613 29.16 -48.81 -12.74
CA LYS A 613 28.06 -49.70 -12.29
C LYS A 613 27.09 -48.88 -11.43
N LEU A 614 26.21 -48.11 -12.06
CA LEU A 614 25.02 -47.57 -11.41
C LEU A 614 23.98 -48.69 -11.43
N TYR A 615 23.74 -49.25 -10.24
CA TYR A 615 22.58 -50.08 -9.98
C TYR A 615 21.33 -49.26 -10.26
N ILE A 616 20.66 -49.58 -11.36
CA ILE A 616 19.29 -49.17 -11.61
C ILE A 616 18.44 -50.18 -10.84
N GLU A 617 18.03 -49.85 -9.61
CA GLU A 617 16.82 -50.45 -9.06
C GLU A 617 15.62 -49.82 -9.79
N LYS A 618 14.76 -50.70 -10.31
CA LYS A 618 13.48 -50.43 -10.96
C LYS A 618 12.46 -51.37 -10.30
N PRO A 619 11.16 -51.04 -10.33
CA PRO A 619 10.51 -49.74 -10.16
C PRO A 619 9.89 -49.57 -8.75
#